data_AF-A0ABD2NCS9-F1
#
_entry.id   AF-A0ABD2NCS9-F1
#
_cell.length_a   1.000
_cell.length_b   1.000
_cell.length_c   1.000
_cell.angle_alpha   90.00
_cell.angle_beta   90.00
_cell.angle_gamma   90.00
#
_symmetry.space_group_name_H-M   'P 1'
#
loop_
_entity.id
_entity.type
_entity.pdbx_description
1 polymer ?
#
loop_
_entity_poly.entity_id
_entity_poly.type
_entity_poly.pdbx_seq_one_letter_code
_entity_poly.pdbx_strand_id
1 'polypeptide(L)'
;CKLHSFADDSTLHTSSCLVKPLSSQDMNEIRIQQCNKVNSDLKFNASKTQACSFSRKMNSTVPDITMANETISITSFITMLGVTIGDNLSWHDHV
;
A
#
# COMPACT_ATOMS: atom_id res chain seq x y z
N CYS A 1 -4.28 8.29 -6.05
CA CYS A 1 -2.86 8.27 -5.65
C CYS A 1 -2.54 9.66 -5.10
N LYS A 2 -2.11 9.75 -3.84
CA LYS A 2 -1.81 11.02 -3.17
C LYS A 2 -0.43 10.93 -2.56
N LEU A 3 0.44 11.86 -2.93
CA LEU A 3 1.78 12.00 -2.35
C LEU A 3 1.73 12.99 -1.20
N HIS A 4 2.25 12.58 -0.05
CA HIS A 4 2.47 13.43 1.12
C HIS A 4 3.96 13.52 1.35
N SER A 5 4.51 14.73 1.41
CA SER A 5 5.93 14.96 1.67
C SER A 5 6.07 15.87 2.89
N PHE A 6 6.98 15.51 3.78
CA PHE A 6 7.32 16.30 4.95
C PHE A 6 8.82 16.19 5.20
N ALA A 7 9.50 17.34 5.24
CA ALA A 7 10.97 17.39 5.27
C ALA A 7 11.58 16.53 4.13
N ASP A 8 12.43 15.57 4.46
CA ASP A 8 13.08 14.63 3.55
C ASP A 8 12.28 13.34 3.30
N ASP A 9 11.20 13.11 4.05
CA ASP A 9 10.35 11.94 3.91
C ASP A 9 9.18 12.18 2.96
N SER A 10 8.86 11.16 2.17
CA SER A 10 7.72 11.16 1.26
C SER A 10 6.96 9.85 1.36
N THR A 11 5.64 9.96 1.47
CA THR A 11 4.71 8.85 1.61
C THR A 11 3.71 8.87 0.45
N LEU A 12 3.65 7.78 -0.30
CA LEU A 12 2.66 7.62 -1.37
C LEU A 12 1.47 6.81 -0.86
N HIS A 13 0.28 7.37 -0.97
CA HIS A 13 -0.96 6.69 -0.63
C HIS A 13 -1.73 6.32 -1.89
N THR A 14 -2.01 5.03 -2.03
CA THR A 14 -2.90 4.49 -3.05
C THR A 14 -3.98 3.67 -2.37
N SER A 15 -5.22 3.83 -2.82
CA SER A 15 -6.36 3.09 -2.32
C SER A 15 -7.34 2.83 -3.46
N SER A 16 -8.04 1.71 -3.36
CA SER A 16 -9.22 1.41 -4.16
C SER A 16 -10.37 1.07 -3.23
N CYS A 17 -11.52 1.67 -3.51
CA CYS A 17 -12.79 1.23 -2.96
C CYS A 17 -13.62 0.65 -4.10
N LEU A 18 -14.28 -0.48 -3.86
CA LEU A 18 -15.15 -1.12 -4.83
C LEU A 18 -16.57 -1.12 -4.29
N VAL A 19 -17.51 -0.70 -5.13
CA VAL A 19 -18.94 -0.63 -4.80
C VAL A 19 -19.58 -2.03 -4.84
N LYS A 20 -19.00 -2.97 -5.60
CA LYS A 20 -19.49 -4.34 -5.73
C LYS A 20 -18.42 -5.34 -5.29
N PRO A 21 -18.81 -6.45 -4.66
CA PRO A 21 -17.89 -7.53 -4.34
C PRO A 21 -17.38 -8.15 -5.66
N LEU A 22 -16.06 -8.17 -5.82
CA LEU A 22 -15.39 -8.84 -6.94
C LEU A 22 -14.93 -10.23 -6.55
N SER A 23 -14.67 -11.07 -7.55
CA SER A 23 -14.03 -12.36 -7.33
C SER A 23 -12.62 -12.18 -6.76
N SER A 24 -12.07 -13.22 -6.13
CA SER A 24 -10.69 -13.17 -5.63
C SER A 24 -9.65 -12.92 -6.73
N GLN A 25 -9.94 -13.35 -7.97
CA GLN A 25 -9.06 -13.17 -9.12
C GLN A 25 -9.05 -11.71 -9.60
N ASP A 26 -10.22 -11.12 -9.83
CA ASP A 26 -10.32 -9.71 -10.27
C ASP A 26 -9.71 -8.76 -9.24
N MET A 27 -9.87 -9.07 -7.94
CA MET A 27 -9.22 -8.33 -6.86
C MET A 27 -7.69 -8.37 -6.94
N ASN A 28 -7.12 -9.52 -7.34
CA ASN A 28 -5.69 -9.67 -7.47
C ASN A 28 -5.16 -8.88 -8.68
N GLU A 29 -5.89 -8.92 -9.80
CA GLU A 29 -5.55 -8.15 -11.00
C GLU A 29 -5.55 -6.64 -10.72
N ILE A 30 -6.53 -6.14 -9.96
CA ILE A 30 -6.57 -4.73 -9.54
C ILE A 30 -5.35 -4.39 -8.67
N ARG A 31 -4.99 -5.25 -7.71
CA ARG A 31 -3.79 -5.01 -6.86
C ARG A 31 -2.52 -4.96 -7.70
N ILE A 32 -2.36 -5.86 -8.66
CA ILE A 32 -1.21 -5.88 -9.58
C ILE A 32 -1.17 -4.59 -10.41
N GLN A 33 -2.31 -4.18 -10.98
CA GLN A 33 -2.40 -2.92 -11.74
C GLN A 33 -2.05 -1.70 -10.88
N GLN A 34 -2.49 -1.68 -9.61
CA GLN A 34 -2.12 -0.63 -8.67
C GLN A 34 -0.63 -0.61 -8.38
N CYS A 35 -0.01 -1.77 -8.15
CA CYS A 35 1.44 -1.86 -7.91
C CYS A 35 2.21 -1.40 -9.15
N ASN A 36 1.80 -1.82 -10.34
CA ASN A 36 2.43 -1.38 -11.59
C ASN A 36 2.36 0.14 -11.78
N LYS A 37 1.21 0.76 -11.44
CA LYS A 37 1.05 2.22 -11.48
C LYS A 37 1.92 2.93 -10.45
N VAL A 38 2.06 2.35 -9.26
CA VAL A 38 2.99 2.86 -8.24
C VAL A 38 4.43 2.75 -8.74
N ASN A 39 4.80 1.64 -9.38
CA ASN A 39 6.15 1.41 -9.89
C ASN A 39 6.52 2.36 -11.04
N SER A 40 5.56 2.75 -11.90
CA SER A 40 5.82 3.70 -12.99
C SER A 40 6.10 5.12 -12.51
N ASP A 41 5.48 5.52 -11.40
CA ASP A 41 5.43 6.92 -10.97
C ASP A 41 6.45 7.25 -9.86
N LEU A 42 7.17 6.25 -9.34
CA LEU A 42 8.06 6.42 -8.19
C LEU A 42 9.55 6.35 -8.52
N LYS A 43 10.29 7.32 -7.99
CA LYS A 43 11.76 7.38 -7.98
C LYS A 43 12.30 7.48 -6.55
N PHE A 44 11.83 6.64 -5.63
CA PHE A 44 12.39 6.58 -4.28
C PHE A 44 13.61 5.65 -4.23
N ASN A 45 14.36 5.72 -3.13
CA ASN A 45 15.45 4.80 -2.87
C ASN A 45 14.87 3.47 -2.35
N ALA A 46 14.91 2.41 -3.15
CA ALA A 46 14.31 1.12 -2.82
C ALA A 46 14.78 0.55 -1.48
N SER A 47 16.09 0.59 -1.20
CA SER A 47 16.68 0.10 0.06
C SER A 47 16.18 0.81 1.33
N LYS A 48 15.70 2.05 1.21
CA LYS A 48 15.15 2.84 2.32
C LYS A 48 13.62 2.89 2.32
N THR A 49 13.00 2.43 1.24
CA THR A 49 11.55 2.47 1.10
C THR A 49 10.96 1.27 1.83
N GLN A 50 9.85 1.49 2.52
CA GLN A 50 9.03 0.44 3.12
C GLN A 50 7.60 0.62 2.65
N ALA A 51 6.88 -0.49 2.53
CA ALA A 51 5.48 -0.50 2.16
C ALA A 51 4.66 -1.23 3.23
N CYS A 52 3.48 -0.69 3.53
CA CYS A 52 2.49 -1.35 4.39
C CYS A 52 1.16 -1.39 3.63
N SER A 53 0.50 -2.54 3.64
CA SER A 53 -0.78 -2.73 2.95
C SER A 53 -1.90 -2.89 3.96
N PHE A 54 -3.03 -2.24 3.71
CA PHE A 54 -4.22 -2.33 4.55
C PHE A 54 -5.37 -2.88 3.72
N SER A 55 -6.04 -3.89 4.25
CA SER A 55 -7.16 -4.55 3.58
C SER A 55 -8.25 -4.87 4.59
N ARG A 56 -9.51 -4.66 4.21
CA ARG A 56 -10.66 -5.14 5.00
C ARG A 56 -10.83 -6.66 4.90
N LYS A 57 -10.24 -7.29 3.88
CA LYS A 57 -10.30 -8.74 3.68
C LYS A 57 -9.14 -9.39 4.41
N MET A 58 -9.46 -10.30 5.33
CA MET A 58 -8.49 -11.16 6.00
C MET A 58 -7.75 -12.05 4.98
N ASN A 59 -6.45 -12.31 5.20
CA ASN A 59 -5.60 -13.17 4.38
C ASN A 59 -5.45 -12.73 2.91
N SER A 60 -5.48 -11.42 2.62
CA SER A 60 -5.14 -10.93 1.29
C SER A 60 -3.63 -10.96 1.07
N THR A 61 -3.18 -11.65 0.02
CA THR A 61 -1.79 -11.56 -0.44
C THR A 61 -1.53 -10.19 -1.05
N VAL A 62 -0.50 -9.52 -0.54
CA VAL A 62 0.02 -8.29 -1.11
C VAL A 62 1.01 -8.69 -2.21
N PRO A 63 0.80 -8.30 -3.48
CA PRO A 63 1.77 -8.58 -4.52
C PRO A 63 3.06 -7.78 -4.28
N ASP A 64 4.18 -8.32 -4.77
CA ASP A 64 5.48 -7.66 -4.64
C ASP A 64 5.47 -6.28 -5.30
N ILE A 65 5.93 -5.28 -4.56
CA ILE A 65 6.12 -3.91 -5.07
C ILE A 65 7.60 -3.77 -5.41
N THR A 66 7.89 -3.41 -6.65
CA THR A 66 9.27 -3.33 -7.15
C THR A 66 9.61 -1.90 -7.54
N MET A 67 10.80 -1.46 -7.15
CA MET A 67 11.31 -0.13 -7.43
C MET A 67 12.76 -0.22 -7.87
N ALA A 68 13.08 0.34 -9.04
CA ALA A 68 14.41 0.23 -9.64
C ALA A 68 14.94 -1.23 -9.70
N ASN A 69 14.06 -2.19 -10.02
CA ASN A 69 14.31 -3.64 -10.03
C ASN A 69 14.61 -4.29 -8.66
N GLU A 70 14.40 -3.58 -7.55
CA GLU A 70 14.48 -4.12 -6.21
C GLU A 70 13.08 -4.28 -5.60
N THR A 71 12.82 -5.40 -4.93
CA THR A 71 11.57 -5.59 -4.18
C THR A 71 11.64 -4.79 -2.89
N ILE A 72 10.65 -3.93 -2.67
CA ILE A 72 10.52 -3.13 -1.47
C ILE A 72 10.12 -4.03 -0.30
N SER A 73 10.65 -3.74 0.89
CA SER A 73 10.25 -4.45 2.11
C SER A 73 8.78 -4.13 2.45
N ILE A 74 7.96 -5.18 2.50
CA ILE A 74 6.58 -5.10 3.01
C ILE A 74 6.61 -5.35 4.51
N THR A 75 6.18 -4.38 5.29
CA THR A 75 6.14 -4.41 6.75
C THR A 75 4.69 -4.47 7.25
N SER A 76 4.50 -5.01 8.46
CA SER A 76 3.19 -5.04 9.13
C SER A 76 2.81 -3.70 9.77
N PHE A 77 3.69 -2.71 9.73
CA PHE A 77 3.41 -1.38 10.25
C PHE A 77 4.20 -0.32 9.48
N ILE A 78 3.71 0.91 9.51
CA ILE A 78 4.40 2.09 9.02
C ILE A 78 4.33 3.20 10.07
N THR A 79 5.43 3.93 10.25
CA THR A 79 5.47 5.11 11.12
C THR A 79 5.58 6.35 10.26
N MET A 80 4.65 7.29 10.42
CA MET A 80 4.59 8.54 9.68
C MET A 80 4.31 9.67 10.67
N LEU A 81 5.20 10.68 10.72
CA LEU A 81 5.06 11.87 11.58
C LEU A 81 4.83 11.55 13.07
N GLY A 82 5.50 10.50 13.58
CA GLY A 82 5.35 10.04 14.97
C GLY A 82 4.07 9.22 15.24
N VAL A 83 3.26 8.95 14.22
CA VAL A 83 2.09 8.07 14.30
C VAL A 83 2.43 6.74 13.65
N THR A 84 2.28 5.65 14.40
CA THR A 84 2.47 4.29 13.89
C THR A 84 1.12 3.65 13.58
N ILE A 85 1.01 3.08 12.38
CA ILE A 85 -0.19 2.40 11.89
C ILE A 85 0.20 0.96 11.55
N GLY A 86 -0.45 0.00 12.21
CA GLY A 86 -0.26 -1.44 11.97
C GLY A 86 -1.29 -2.02 11.00
N ASP A 87 -0.97 -3.14 10.36
CA ASP A 87 -1.85 -3.89 9.46
C ASP A 87 -3.05 -4.54 10.18
N ASN A 88 -3.01 -4.59 11.51
CA ASN A 88 -4.05 -5.10 12.40
C ASN A 88 -5.21 -4.11 12.65
N LEU A 89 -5.43 -3.14 11.76
CA LEU A 89 -6.52 -2.18 11.87
C LEU A 89 -7.90 -2.85 11.72
N SER A 90 -8.76 -2.63 12.70
CA SER A 90 -10.19 -2.98 12.63
C SER A 90 -11.04 -1.77 12.27
N TRP A 91 -11.97 -1.95 11.35
CA TRP A 91 -12.92 -0.92 10.93
C TRP A 91 -14.27 -1.17 11.61
N HIS A 92 -14.78 -0.18 12.32
CA HIS A 92 -16.12 -0.21 12.91
C HIS A 92 -16.93 0.94 12.32
N ASP A 93 -18.13 0.65 11.85
CA ASP A 93 -19.04 1.70 11.43
C ASP A 93 -19.44 2.50 12.67
N HIS A 94 -19.25 3.83 12.62
CA HIS A 94 -19.75 4.71 13.67
C HIS A 94 -21.27 4.78 13.52
N VAL A 95 -22.00 4.28 14.52
CA VAL A 95 -23.47 4.31 14.58
C VAL A 95 -23.96 5.61 15.18
#